data_AF-A0A946UGY5-F1
#
_entry.id   AF-A0A946UGY5-F1
#
_cell.length_a   1.000
_cell.length_b   1.000
_cell.length_c   1.000
_cell.angle_alpha   90.00
_cell.angle_beta   90.00
_cell.angle_gamma   90.00
#
_symmetry.space_group_name_H-M   'P 1'
#
loop_
_entity.id
_entity.type
_entity.pdbx_description
1 polymer ?
#
loop_
_entity_poly.entity_id
_entity_poly.type
_entity_poly.pdbx_seq_one_letter_code
_entity_poly.pdbx_strand_id
1 'polypeptide(L)' 'MLIVSRRDAESIEIRPGDDIDPQMTLADLFRNGPIEITVFSSGGNRVKMGVQAPRQLSIWRKDSEAA' A
#
# COMPACT_ATOMS: atom_id res chain seq x y z
N MET A 1 5.67 2.98 -7.84
CA MET A 1 4.19 2.92 -7.82
C MET A 1 3.76 1.49 -8.12
N LEU A 2 3.05 0.86 -7.18
CA LEU A 2 2.43 -0.45 -7.34
C LEU A 2 0.98 -0.25 -7.79
N ILE A 3 0.53 -0.94 -8.84
CA ILE A 3 -0.86 -0.87 -9.30
C ILE A 3 -1.53 -2.22 -9.02
N VAL A 4 -2.62 -2.21 -8.26
CA VAL A 4 -3.39 -3.39 -7.88
C VAL A 4 -4.85 -3.25 -8.28
N SER A 5 -5.51 -4.36 -8.57
CA SER A 5 -6.94 -4.40 -8.87
C SER A 5 -7.66 -5.21 -7.80
N ARG A 6 -8.46 -4.54 -6.98
CA ARG A 6 -9.14 -5.13 -5.80
C ARG A 6 -10.66 -5.11 -5.97
N ARG A 7 -11.40 -5.93 -5.24
CA ARG A 7 -12.88 -5.90 -5.16
C ARG A 7 -13.35 -5.09 -3.96
N ASP A 8 -14.66 -4.92 -3.81
CA ASP A 8 -15.24 -4.35 -2.59
C ASP A 8 -14.82 -5.19 -1.37
N ALA A 9 -14.48 -4.52 -0.27
CA ALA A 9 -13.98 -5.10 0.99
C ALA A 9 -12.60 -5.80 0.93
N GLU A 10 -11.90 -5.78 -0.21
CA GLU A 10 -10.53 -6.28 -0.30
C GLU A 10 -9.52 -5.25 0.23
N SER A 11 -8.67 -5.66 1.19
CA SER A 11 -7.76 -4.74 1.90
C SER A 11 -6.31 -4.77 1.38
N ILE A 12 -5.59 -3.68 1.60
CA ILE A 12 -4.16 -3.58 1.35
C ILE A 12 -3.50 -3.35 2.70
N GLU A 13 -2.42 -4.07 2.97
CA GLU A 13 -1.67 -3.95 4.19
C GLU A 13 -0.35 -3.24 3.94
N ILE A 14 -0.06 -2.22 4.75
CA ILE A 14 1.19 -1.45 4.68
C ILE A 14 1.94 -1.71 5.97
N ARG A 15 3.15 -2.24 5.85
CA ARG A 15 4.04 -2.53 6.99
C ARG A 15 5.42 -1.95 6.75
N PRO A 16 6.21 -1.69 7.79
CA PRO A 16 7.64 -1.48 7.63
C PRO A 16 8.26 -2.68 6.89
N GLY A 17 9.18 -2.41 5.97
CA GLY A 17 9.96 -3.46 5.32
C GLY A 17 10.90 -4.13 6.31
N ASP A 18 11.29 -5.37 6.03
CA ASP A 18 12.16 -6.15 6.92
C ASP A 18 13.55 -5.51 7.10
N ASP A 19 13.98 -4.73 6.12
CA ASP A 19 15.27 -4.01 6.11
C ASP A 19 15.16 -2.57 6.69
N ILE A 20 14.05 -2.21 7.35
CA ILE A 20 13.93 -0.88 7.94
C ILE A 20 14.84 -0.76 9.16
N ASP A 21 15.58 0.35 9.25
CA ASP A 21 16.34 0.69 10.45
C ASP A 21 15.35 0.99 11.60
N PRO A 22 15.41 0.26 12.73
CA PRO A 22 14.53 0.50 13.87
C PRO A 22 14.68 1.89 14.52
N GLN A 23 15.79 2.57 14.27
CA GLN A 23 16.05 3.94 14.75
C GLN A 23 15.60 5.01 13.75
N MET A 24 15.10 4.62 12.57
CA MET A 24 14.61 5.57 11.57
C MET A 24 13.39 6.31 12.10
N THR A 25 13.45 7.64 12.08
CA THR A 25 12.31 8.46 12.52
C THR A 25 11.21 8.49 11.45
N LEU A 26 9.98 8.80 11.84
CA LEU A 26 8.90 9.04 10.89
C LEU A 26 9.23 10.17 9.90
N ALA A 27 9.95 11.20 10.35
CA ALA A 27 10.40 12.29 9.50
C ALA A 27 11.36 11.80 8.40
N ASP A 28 12.23 10.84 8.73
CA ASP A 28 13.13 10.21 7.76
C ASP A 28 12.40 9.27 6.81
N LEU A 29 11.41 8.53 7.32
CA LEU A 29 10.58 7.63 6.53
C LEU A 29 9.80 8.38 5.44
N PHE A 30 9.18 9.51 5.79
CA PHE A 30 8.38 10.32 4.87
C PHE A 30 9.17 11.42 4.16
N ARG A 31 10.49 11.50 4.37
CA ARG A 31 11.37 12.47 3.69
C ARG A 31 11.29 12.36 2.16
N ASN A 32 11.10 11.15 1.65
CA ASN A 32 11.00 10.87 0.22
C ASN A 32 9.56 10.97 -0.34
N GLY A 33 8.61 11.43 0.48
CA GLY A 33 7.23 11.65 0.10
C GLY A 33 6.23 10.84 0.94
N PRO A 34 4.94 11.23 0.90
CA PRO A 34 3.87 10.55 1.60
C PRO A 34 3.54 9.19 0.97
N ILE A 35 2.68 8.43 1.65
CA ILE A 35 1.97 7.33 1.01
C ILE A 35 0.81 7.93 0.20
N GLU A 36 0.82 7.73 -1.10
CA GLU A 36 -0.21 8.19 -2.02
C GLU A 36 -1.02 7.00 -2.53
N ILE A 37 -2.35 7.09 -2.39
CA ILE A 37 -3.29 6.07 -2.86
C ILE A 37 -4.16 6.72 -3.94
N THR A 38 -4.04 6.24 -5.16
CA THR A 38 -4.73 6.79 -6.33
C THR A 38 -5.74 5.78 -6.85
N VAL A 39 -7.03 6.12 -6.85
CA VAL A 39 -8.05 5.28 -7.48
C VAL A 39 -8.11 5.63 -8.97
N PHE A 40 -7.61 4.74 -9.83
CA PHE A 40 -7.57 4.96 -11.28
C PHE A 40 -8.91 4.73 -11.96
N SER A 41 -9.65 3.70 -11.52
CA SER A 41 -10.96 3.39 -12.07
C SER A 41 -11.73 2.47 -11.14
N SER A 42 -13.01 2.75 -10.93
CA SER A 42 -13.98 1.81 -10.37
C SER A 42 -14.89 1.33 -11.50
N GLY A 43 -14.94 0.02 -11.73
CA GLY A 43 -15.73 -0.57 -12.81
C GLY A 43 -16.24 -1.96 -12.44
N GLY A 44 -17.56 -2.13 -12.44
CA GLY A 44 -18.18 -3.36 -11.95
C GLY A 44 -17.85 -3.62 -10.49
N ASN A 45 -17.41 -4.84 -10.17
CA ASN A 45 -16.99 -5.25 -8.81
C ASN A 45 -15.47 -5.16 -8.61
N ARG A 46 -14.77 -4.30 -9.36
CA ARG A 46 -13.31 -4.13 -9.25
C ARG A 46 -12.89 -2.66 -9.29
N VAL A 47 -11.99 -2.31 -8.39
CA VAL A 47 -11.34 -1.02 -8.27
C VAL A 47 -9.86 -1.18 -8.61
N LYS A 48 -9.39 -0.40 -9.59
CA LYS A 48 -7.97 -0.28 -9.93
C LYS A 48 -7.38 0.84 -9.10
N MET A 49 -6.42 0.51 -8.25
CA MET A 49 -5.77 1.44 -7.33
C MET A 49 -4.26 1.42 -7.52
N GLY A 50 -3.65 2.58 -7.52
CA GLY A 50 -2.22 2.78 -7.37
C GLY A 50 -1.90 3.02 -5.91
N VAL A 51 -0.84 2.38 -5.42
CA VAL A 51 -0.23 2.68 -4.13
C VAL A 51 1.21 3.08 -4.38
N GLN A 52 1.56 4.29 -3.99
CA GLN A 52 2.91 4.80 -3.99
C GLN A 52 3.33 5.02 -2.55
N ALA A 53 4.42 4.37 -2.14
CA ALA A 53 4.95 4.49 -0.79
C ALA A 53 6.48 4.56 -0.87
N PRO A 54 7.13 5.12 0.18
CA PRO A 54 8.56 5.02 0.38
C PRO A 54 9.05 3.57 0.29
N ARG A 55 10.27 3.35 -0.20
CA ARG A 55 10.86 2.00 -0.41
C ARG A 55 11.03 1.22 0.90
N GLN A 56 11.02 1.93 2.02
CA GLN A 56 11.10 1.41 3.38
C GLN A 56 9.79 0.76 3.85
N LEU A 57 8.70 0.91 3.09
CA LEU A 57 7.41 0.30 3.38
C LEU A 57 7.13 -0.85 2.41
N SER A 58 6.72 -1.98 2.98
CA SER A 58 6.21 -3.13 2.25
C SER A 58 4.70 -3.04 2.12
N ILE A 59 4.22 -3.17 0.89
CA ILE A 59 2.79 -3.15 0.56
C ILE A 59 2.37 -4.57 0.19
N TRP A 60 1.48 -5.15 0.99
CA TRP A 60 0.98 -6.51 0.83
C TRP A 60 -0.50 -6.51 0.45
N ARG A 61 -0.87 -7.50 -0.36
CA ARG A 61 -2.27 -7.80 -0.64
C ARG A 61 -2.77 -8.72 0.47
N LYS A 62 -3.68 -8.23 1.31
CA LYS A 62 -4.31 -9.08 2.31
C LYS A 62 -5.45 -9.84 1.63
N ASP A 63 -5.28 -11.12 1.40
CA ASP A 63 -6.40 -11.93 0.94
C ASP A 63 -7.48 -11.92 2.01
N SER A 64 -8.72 -11.66 1.60
CA SER A 64 -9.87 -11.77 2.50
C SER A 64 -9.89 -13.21 2.98
N GLU A 65 -9.89 -13.42 4.31
CA GLU A 65 -10.11 -14.74 4.90
C GLU A 65 -11.29 -15.38 4.17
N ALA A 66 -11.05 -16.53 3.55
CA ALA A 66 -12.11 -17.36 3.01
C ALA A 66 -12.91 -17.83 4.22
N ALA A 67 -14.04 -17.18 4.46
CA ALA A 67 -15.09 -17.64 5.36
C ALA A 67 -15.74 -18.90 4.80
#